data_AF-A0A397ET09-F1
#
_entry.id   AF-A0A397ET09-F1
#
_cell.length_a   1.000
_cell.length_b   1.000
_cell.length_c   1.000
_cell.angle_alpha   90.00
_cell.angle_beta   90.00
_cell.angle_gamma   90.00
#
_symmetry.space_group_name_H-M   'P 1'
#
loop_
_entity.id
_entity.type
_entity.pdbx_description
1 polymer ?
#
loop_
_entity_poly.entity_id
_entity_poly.type
_entity_poly.pdbx_seq_one_letter_code
_entity_poly.pdbx_strand_id
1 'polypeptide(L)'
;MSQTDKRRNWSTAEDVRMLIQVIADEPFAAEKGQMTKAWQTLAEKLMECPQFTRHVDARKLQHRFTFLVDEHRRFDVASAKLSGSDQEETEKHMLLDDLLAHLEDTKIKAAEAKSTAPQEKNQVEQDGNFVREMAMQTMKRRAEKSNDGEVMK
;
A
#
# COMPACT_ATOMS: atom_id res chain seq x y z
N MET A 1 8.78 -31.62 -22.47
CA MET A 1 8.29 -30.71 -23.53
C MET A 1 8.39 -29.30 -23.00
N SER A 2 9.27 -28.48 -23.57
CA SER A 2 9.50 -27.10 -23.11
C SER A 2 8.56 -26.18 -23.88
N GLN A 3 7.37 -25.93 -23.35
CA GLN A 3 6.49 -24.92 -23.90
C GLN A 3 7.12 -23.57 -23.59
N THR A 4 7.74 -22.96 -24.59
CA THR A 4 8.22 -21.58 -24.47
C THR A 4 7.00 -20.69 -24.47
N ASP A 5 6.62 -20.19 -23.28
CA ASP A 5 5.57 -19.19 -23.10
C ASP A 5 5.90 -17.93 -23.92
N LYS A 6 5.42 -17.90 -25.17
CA LYS A 6 5.36 -16.67 -25.96
C LYS A 6 4.59 -15.66 -25.11
N ARG A 7 5.10 -14.42 -25.00
CA ARG A 7 4.43 -13.35 -24.26
C ARG A 7 2.96 -13.26 -24.70
N ARG A 8 2.07 -13.76 -23.85
CA ARG A 8 0.62 -13.74 -24.05
C ARG A 8 0.09 -12.41 -23.54
N ASN A 9 -0.49 -11.61 -24.42
CA ASN A 9 -1.18 -10.37 -24.05
C ASN A 9 -2.34 -10.67 -23.10
N TRP A 10 -2.62 -9.75 -22.18
CA TRP A 10 -3.80 -9.79 -21.32
C TRP A 10 -5.06 -9.66 -22.16
N SER A 11 -6.08 -10.46 -21.86
CA SER A 11 -7.40 -10.31 -22.47
C SER A 11 -8.33 -9.48 -21.58
N THR A 12 -9.33 -8.85 -22.19
CA THR A 12 -10.34 -8.05 -21.46
C THR A 12 -11.03 -8.89 -20.38
N ALA A 13 -11.36 -10.15 -20.65
CA ALA A 13 -11.95 -11.07 -19.66
C ALA A 13 -11.01 -11.38 -18.47
N GLU A 14 -9.70 -11.46 -18.71
CA GLU A 14 -8.71 -11.62 -17.62
C GLU A 14 -8.62 -10.35 -16.78
N ASP A 15 -8.63 -9.18 -17.43
CA ASP A 15 -8.58 -7.89 -16.76
C ASP A 15 -9.84 -7.68 -15.90
N VAL A 16 -11.03 -7.89 -16.46
CA VAL A 16 -12.31 -7.77 -15.74
C VAL A 16 -12.30 -8.67 -14.49
N ARG A 17 -11.92 -9.95 -14.62
CA ARG A 17 -11.86 -10.86 -13.48
C ARG A 17 -10.85 -10.41 -12.43
N MET A 18 -9.68 -9.96 -12.87
CA MET A 18 -8.64 -9.46 -11.99
C MET A 18 -9.09 -8.20 -11.25
N LEU A 19 -9.76 -7.27 -11.94
CA LEU A 19 -10.31 -6.05 -11.35
C LEU A 19 -11.42 -6.34 -10.34
N ILE A 20 -12.34 -7.26 -10.64
CA ILE A 20 -13.38 -7.73 -9.69
C ILE A 20 -12.73 -8.25 -8.41
N GLN A 21 -11.68 -9.08 -8.52
CA GLN A 21 -11.00 -9.60 -7.33
C GLN A 21 -10.25 -8.50 -6.56
N VAL A 22 -9.69 -7.50 -7.25
CA VAL A 22 -9.02 -6.35 -6.61
C VAL A 22 -10.02 -5.48 -5.86
N ILE A 23 -11.24 -5.29 -6.37
CA ILE A 23 -12.32 -4.60 -5.64
C ILE A 23 -12.71 -5.41 -4.40
N ALA A 24 -12.85 -6.73 -4.53
CA ALA A 24 -13.28 -7.59 -3.42
C ALA A 24 -12.27 -7.69 -2.27
N ASP A 25 -10.97 -7.77 -2.59
CA ASP A 25 -9.91 -7.98 -1.60
C ASP A 25 -9.18 -6.70 -1.17
N GLU A 26 -9.42 -5.58 -1.88
CA GLU A 26 -8.79 -4.27 -1.67
C GLU A 26 -7.29 -4.32 -1.31
N PRO A 27 -6.44 -5.03 -2.09
CA PRO A 27 -5.03 -5.23 -1.74
C PRO A 27 -4.21 -3.93 -1.71
N PHE A 28 -4.73 -2.86 -2.32
CA PHE A 28 -4.15 -1.52 -2.32
C PHE A 28 -4.42 -0.74 -1.01
N ALA A 29 -5.44 -1.13 -0.25
CA ALA A 29 -5.77 -0.55 1.05
C ALA A 29 -5.12 -1.29 2.22
N ALA A 30 -4.32 -2.33 1.92
CA ALA A 30 -3.60 -3.12 2.93
C ALA A 30 -2.67 -2.25 3.80
N GLU A 31 -2.53 -2.65 5.06
CA GLU A 31 -1.67 -1.96 6.03
C GLU A 31 -0.22 -1.81 5.53
N LYS A 32 0.48 -0.80 6.08
CA LYS A 32 1.86 -0.50 5.71
C LYS A 32 2.75 -1.74 5.90
N GLY A 33 3.35 -2.21 4.82
CA GLY A 33 4.22 -3.40 4.81
C GLY A 33 3.49 -4.72 4.49
N GLN A 34 2.16 -4.75 4.45
CA GLN A 34 1.37 -5.93 4.08
C GLN A 34 0.93 -5.94 2.62
N MET A 35 1.08 -4.82 1.89
CA MET A 35 0.65 -4.70 0.50
C MET A 35 1.16 -5.86 -0.38
N THR A 36 2.46 -6.15 -0.40
CA THR A 36 3.01 -7.26 -1.20
C THR A 36 2.35 -8.60 -0.89
N LYS A 37 2.05 -8.87 0.39
CA LYS A 37 1.39 -10.10 0.84
C LYS A 37 -0.08 -10.14 0.40
N ALA A 38 -0.79 -9.02 0.48
CA ALA A 38 -2.17 -8.91 0.02
C ALA A 38 -2.28 -9.20 -1.49
N TRP A 39 -1.39 -8.60 -2.29
CA TRP A 39 -1.32 -8.87 -3.73
C TRP A 39 -0.90 -10.31 -4.05
N GLN A 40 -0.04 -10.92 -3.23
CA GLN A 40 0.33 -12.33 -3.39
C GLN A 40 -0.84 -13.26 -3.09
N THR A 41 -1.60 -12.97 -2.03
CA THR A 41 -2.82 -13.73 -1.67
C THR A 41 -3.87 -13.64 -2.78
N LEU A 42 -4.04 -12.45 -3.37
CA LEU A 42 -4.92 -12.26 -4.52
C LEU A 42 -4.46 -13.09 -5.73
N ALA A 43 -3.14 -13.14 -5.98
CA ALA A 43 -2.57 -13.96 -7.05
C ALA A 43 -2.90 -15.44 -6.88
N GLU A 44 -2.76 -15.95 -5.66
CA GLU A 44 -3.09 -17.34 -5.32
C GLU A 44 -4.57 -17.64 -5.56
N LYS A 45 -5.48 -16.78 -5.08
CA LYS A 45 -6.92 -16.91 -5.35
C LYS A 45 -7.26 -16.91 -6.84
N LEU A 46 -6.62 -16.04 -7.62
CA LEU A 46 -6.80 -16.02 -9.07
C LEU A 46 -6.29 -17.32 -9.71
N MET A 47 -5.16 -17.87 -9.26
CA MET A 47 -4.63 -19.13 -9.77
C MET A 47 -5.48 -20.35 -9.38
N GLU A 48 -6.20 -20.29 -8.26
CA GLU A 48 -7.17 -21.31 -7.85
C GLU A 48 -8.46 -21.25 -8.67
N CYS A 49 -8.75 -20.12 -9.32
CA CYS A 49 -9.95 -19.93 -10.10
C CYS A 49 -9.85 -20.68 -11.46
N PRO A 50 -10.69 -21.70 -11.74
CA PRO A 50 -10.58 -22.49 -12.97
C PRO A 50 -10.79 -21.69 -14.26
N GLN A 51 -11.46 -20.54 -14.14
CA GLN A 51 -11.78 -19.63 -15.24
C GLN A 51 -10.64 -18.64 -15.54
N PHE A 52 -9.62 -18.56 -14.67
CA PHE A 52 -8.46 -17.71 -14.86
C PHE A 52 -7.25 -18.55 -15.28
N THR A 53 -6.92 -18.51 -16.57
CA THR A 53 -5.93 -19.43 -17.16
C THR A 53 -4.51 -18.85 -17.21
N ARG A 54 -4.29 -17.66 -16.66
CA ARG A 54 -2.99 -16.99 -16.66
C ARG A 54 -2.25 -17.24 -15.35
N HIS A 55 -1.00 -17.66 -15.45
CA HIS A 55 -0.12 -17.71 -14.29
C HIS A 55 0.36 -16.30 -13.90
N VAL A 56 0.02 -15.87 -12.70
CA VAL A 56 0.30 -14.53 -12.18
C VAL A 56 1.04 -14.58 -10.85
N ASP A 57 1.70 -13.48 -10.51
CA ASP A 57 2.31 -13.25 -9.21
C ASP A 57 1.94 -11.84 -8.73
N ALA A 58 2.22 -11.52 -7.46
CA ALA A 58 1.89 -10.23 -6.88
C ALA A 58 2.39 -9.05 -7.72
N ARG A 59 3.62 -9.13 -8.26
CA ARG A 59 4.24 -8.05 -9.02
C ARG A 59 3.57 -7.87 -10.38
N LYS A 60 3.25 -8.95 -11.08
CA LYS A 60 2.53 -8.91 -12.36
C LYS A 60 1.15 -8.30 -12.21
N LEU A 61 0.43 -8.64 -11.13
CA LEU A 61 -0.89 -8.08 -10.85
C LEU A 61 -0.80 -6.59 -10.52
N GLN A 62 0.12 -6.19 -9.63
CA GLN A 62 0.35 -4.77 -9.34
C GLN A 62 0.65 -3.98 -10.62
N HIS A 63 1.57 -4.48 -11.44
CA HIS A 63 1.94 -3.79 -12.68
C HIS A 63 0.76 -3.68 -13.65
N ARG A 64 -0.02 -4.77 -13.83
CA ARG A 64 -1.19 -4.76 -14.70
C ARG A 64 -2.27 -3.81 -14.18
N PHE A 65 -2.51 -3.82 -12.87
CA PHE A 65 -3.47 -2.93 -12.22
C PHE A 65 -3.09 -1.46 -12.43
N THR A 66 -1.84 -1.08 -12.11
CA THR A 66 -1.36 0.29 -12.34
C THR A 66 -1.49 0.70 -13.80
N PHE A 67 -1.11 -0.21 -14.73
CA PHE A 67 -1.24 0.05 -16.15
C PHE A 67 -2.68 0.32 -16.58
N LEU A 68 -3.65 -0.49 -16.14
CA LEU A 68 -5.07 -0.32 -16.47
C LEU A 68 -5.65 0.98 -15.89
N VAL A 69 -5.30 1.31 -14.64
CA VAL A 69 -5.73 2.56 -14.01
C VAL A 69 -5.18 3.78 -14.75
N ASP A 70 -3.91 3.75 -15.17
CA ASP A 70 -3.31 4.84 -15.94
C ASP A 70 -3.87 4.95 -17.36
N GLU A 71 -4.17 3.81 -18.00
CA GLU A 71 -4.84 3.77 -19.30
C GLU A 71 -6.24 4.37 -19.22
N HIS A 72 -7.03 3.99 -18.21
CA HIS A 72 -8.39 4.50 -17.99
C HIS A 72 -8.43 6.00 -17.76
N ARG A 73 -7.54 6.53 -16.90
CA ARG A 73 -7.41 7.99 -16.69
C ARG A 73 -7.14 8.75 -17.98
N ARG A 74 -6.37 8.16 -18.91
CA ARG A 74 -6.09 8.76 -20.22
C ARG A 74 -7.30 8.62 -21.16
N PHE A 75 -8.01 7.50 -21.07
CA PHE A 75 -9.24 7.27 -21.79
C PHE A 75 -10.32 8.28 -21.39
N ASP A 76 -10.59 8.51 -20.11
CA ASP A 76 -11.60 9.47 -19.64
C ASP A 76 -11.37 10.89 -20.19
N VAL A 77 -10.12 11.33 -20.24
CA VAL A 77 -9.74 12.63 -20.83
C VAL A 77 -9.99 12.68 -22.35
N ALA A 78 -9.90 11.54 -23.03
CA ALA A 78 -10.09 11.40 -24.47
C ALA A 78 -11.56 11.12 -24.86
N SER A 79 -12.28 10.31 -24.10
CA SER A 79 -13.66 9.87 -24.31
C SER A 79 -14.66 11.01 -24.08
N ALA A 80 -14.32 11.98 -23.23
CA ALA A 80 -15.02 13.27 -23.14
C ALA A 80 -15.16 14.00 -24.50
N LYS A 81 -14.45 13.54 -25.54
CA LYS A 81 -14.42 14.16 -26.88
C LYS A 81 -15.08 13.32 -27.98
N LEU A 82 -15.35 12.02 -27.78
CA LEU A 82 -15.82 11.09 -28.82
C LEU A 82 -16.64 9.94 -28.19
N SER A 83 -17.83 9.62 -28.74
CA SER A 83 -18.71 8.57 -28.19
C SER A 83 -18.86 7.37 -29.12
N GLY A 84 -18.63 6.18 -28.56
CA GLY A 84 -18.86 4.85 -29.13
C GLY A 84 -17.93 3.82 -28.46
N SER A 85 -18.46 2.95 -27.59
CA SER A 85 -17.69 1.89 -26.90
C SER A 85 -18.42 0.54 -26.91
N ASP A 86 -17.65 -0.54 -26.96
CA ASP A 86 -18.13 -1.93 -26.91
C ASP A 86 -18.52 -2.36 -25.48
N GLN A 87 -19.36 -3.40 -25.35
CA GLN A 87 -19.92 -3.86 -24.07
C GLN A 87 -18.86 -4.35 -23.06
N GLU A 88 -17.88 -5.15 -23.49
CA GLU A 88 -16.81 -5.67 -22.61
C GLU A 88 -15.88 -4.54 -22.12
N GLU A 89 -15.60 -3.58 -23.00
CA GLU A 89 -14.85 -2.38 -22.65
C GLU A 89 -15.64 -1.50 -21.68
N THR A 90 -16.97 -1.46 -21.82
CA THR A 90 -17.87 -0.74 -20.92
C THR A 90 -17.85 -1.34 -19.50
N GLU A 91 -17.93 -2.66 -19.36
CA GLU A 91 -17.83 -3.32 -18.05
C GLU A 91 -16.48 -3.04 -17.39
N LYS A 92 -15.38 -3.18 -18.14
CA LYS A 92 -14.04 -2.88 -17.64
C LYS A 92 -13.93 -1.42 -17.16
N HIS A 93 -14.46 -0.46 -17.92
CA HIS A 93 -14.44 0.96 -17.54
C HIS A 93 -15.26 1.22 -16.27
N MET A 94 -16.45 0.63 -16.13
CA MET A 94 -17.24 0.76 -14.90
C MET A 94 -16.48 0.26 -13.66
N LEU A 95 -15.81 -0.89 -13.77
CA LEU A 95 -14.99 -1.42 -12.67
C LEU A 95 -13.80 -0.48 -12.35
N LEU A 96 -13.21 0.16 -13.36
CA LEU A 96 -12.09 1.09 -13.18
C LEU A 96 -12.55 2.42 -12.57
N ASP A 97 -13.74 2.91 -12.91
CA ASP A 97 -14.37 4.07 -12.27
C ASP A 97 -14.60 3.82 -10.78
N ASP A 98 -15.20 2.69 -10.43
CA ASP A 98 -15.44 2.29 -9.04
C ASP A 98 -14.12 2.17 -8.26
N LEU A 99 -13.10 1.56 -8.87
CA LEU A 99 -11.76 1.44 -8.27
C LEU A 99 -11.09 2.80 -8.05
N LEU A 100 -11.23 3.74 -8.97
CA LEU A 100 -10.67 5.08 -8.81
C LEU A 100 -11.30 5.82 -7.63
N ALA A 101 -12.62 5.69 -7.46
CA ALA A 101 -13.32 6.24 -6.31
C ALA A 101 -12.82 5.61 -4.99
N HIS A 102 -12.73 4.28 -4.92
CA HIS A 102 -12.21 3.57 -3.75
C HIS A 102 -10.76 3.96 -3.41
N LEU A 103 -9.91 4.13 -4.44
CA LEU A 103 -8.53 4.57 -4.25
C LEU A 103 -8.44 5.98 -3.65
N GLU A 104 -9.31 6.90 -4.06
CA GLU A 104 -9.33 8.26 -3.51
C GLU A 104 -9.85 8.27 -2.07
N ASP A 105 -10.94 7.54 -1.80
CA ASP A 105 -11.46 7.36 -0.44
C ASP A 105 -10.43 6.77 0.51
N THR A 106 -9.67 5.77 0.05
CA THR A 106 -8.59 5.15 0.83
C THR A 106 -7.49 6.16 1.16
N LYS A 107 -7.13 7.05 0.21
CA LYS A 107 -6.14 8.11 0.46
C LYS A 107 -6.66 9.13 1.47
N ILE A 108 -7.92 9.55 1.35
CA ILE A 108 -8.56 10.49 2.27
C ILE A 108 -8.55 9.89 3.67
N LYS A 109 -9.04 8.66 3.84
CA LYS A 109 -9.01 7.93 5.12
C LYS A 109 -7.60 7.80 5.69
N ALA A 110 -6.61 7.48 4.86
CA ALA A 110 -5.22 7.39 5.29
C ALA A 110 -4.62 8.76 5.69
N ALA A 111 -5.07 9.86 5.08
CA ALA A 111 -4.67 11.21 5.46
C ALA A 111 -5.35 11.65 6.77
N GLU A 112 -6.63 11.34 6.95
CA GLU A 112 -7.38 11.58 8.18
C GLU A 112 -6.81 10.79 9.36
N ALA A 113 -6.45 9.51 9.15
CA ALA A 113 -5.80 8.68 10.17
C ALA A 113 -4.44 9.23 10.60
N LYS A 114 -3.66 9.83 9.68
CA LYS A 114 -2.41 10.53 10.03
C LYS A 114 -2.64 11.83 10.80
N SER A 115 -3.78 12.47 10.58
CA SER A 115 -4.15 13.75 11.22
C SER A 115 -4.78 13.53 12.60
N THR A 116 -5.42 12.38 12.81
CA THR A 116 -6.10 11.98 14.06
C THR A 116 -5.29 11.00 14.90
N ALA A 117 -4.15 10.49 14.41
CA ALA A 117 -3.21 9.72 15.22
C ALA A 117 -2.81 10.53 16.46
N PRO A 118 -3.16 10.07 17.67
CA PRO A 118 -2.66 10.69 18.88
C PRO A 118 -1.14 10.71 18.87
N GLN A 119 -0.60 11.69 19.58
CA GLN A 119 0.78 11.90 20.01
C GLN A 119 1.52 10.67 20.61
N GLU A 120 1.39 9.45 20.10
CA GLU A 120 2.18 8.31 20.60
C GLU A 120 3.69 8.45 20.29
N LYS A 121 4.06 9.31 19.34
CA LYS A 121 5.46 9.74 19.18
C LYS A 121 5.96 10.66 20.29
N ASN A 122 5.09 11.39 20.99
CA ASN A 122 5.52 12.23 22.11
C ASN A 122 5.81 11.39 23.36
N GLN A 123 5.11 10.27 23.58
CA GLN A 123 5.32 9.48 24.79
C GLN A 123 6.67 8.74 24.78
N VAL A 124 7.07 8.16 23.62
CA VAL A 124 8.38 7.52 23.49
C VAL A 124 9.54 8.53 23.55
N GLU A 125 9.40 9.73 22.98
CA GLU A 125 10.43 10.77 23.10
C GLU A 125 10.51 11.34 24.52
N GLN A 126 9.38 11.48 25.23
CA GLN A 126 9.35 11.95 26.61
C GLN A 126 9.96 10.91 27.57
N ASP A 127 9.68 9.62 27.37
CA ASP A 127 10.29 8.52 28.15
C ASP A 127 11.81 8.42 27.90
N GLY A 128 12.25 8.56 26.65
CA GLY A 128 13.67 8.55 26.29
C GLY A 128 14.45 9.74 26.90
N ASN A 129 13.83 10.93 26.93
CA ASN A 129 14.42 12.11 27.55
C ASN A 129 14.48 12.01 29.07
N PHE A 130 13.45 11.47 29.72
CA PHE A 130 13.42 11.28 31.17
C PHE A 130 14.52 10.31 31.66
N VAL A 131 14.73 9.20 30.95
CA VAL A 131 15.82 8.26 31.27
C VAL A 131 17.19 8.92 31.10
N ARG A 132 17.38 9.73 30.06
CA ARG A 132 18.62 10.48 29.83
C ARG A 132 18.88 11.51 30.95
N GLU A 133 17.86 12.24 31.38
CA GLU A 133 17.98 13.23 32.45
C GLU A 133 18.29 12.58 33.81
N MET A 134 17.61 11.47 34.15
CA MET A 134 17.92 10.70 35.37
C MET A 134 19.35 10.15 35.39
N ALA A 135 19.86 9.68 34.24
CA ALA A 135 21.24 9.20 34.13
C ALA A 135 22.25 10.35 34.35
N MET A 136 22.00 11.54 33.77
CA MET A 136 22.86 12.70 33.95
C MET A 136 22.85 13.24 35.38
N GLN A 137 21.70 13.26 36.06
CA GLN A 137 21.64 13.67 37.48
C GLN A 137 22.39 12.69 38.42
N THR A 138 22.43 11.40 38.07
CA THR A 138 23.17 10.39 38.84
C THR A 138 24.68 10.54 38.67
N MET A 139 25.14 10.88 37.45
CA MET A 139 26.54 11.23 37.17
C MET A 139 26.95 12.52 37.90
N LYS A 140 26.08 13.55 37.89
CA LYS A 140 26.34 14.82 38.58
C LYS A 140 26.50 14.64 40.10
N ARG A 141 25.64 13.84 40.74
CA ARG A 141 25.77 13.51 42.18
C ARG A 141 27.03 12.70 42.52
N ARG A 142 27.57 11.93 41.57
CA ARG A 142 28.87 11.26 41.74
C ARG A 142 30.04 12.21 41.54
N ALA A 143 29.94 13.16 40.61
CA ALA A 143 30.96 14.18 40.37
C ALA A 143 31.10 15.14 41.58
N GLU A 144 29.98 15.54 42.19
CA GLU A 144 29.99 16.43 43.37
C GLU A 144 30.60 15.75 44.61
N LYS A 145 30.37 14.45 44.82
CA LYS A 145 31.01 13.69 45.92
C LYS A 145 32.51 13.44 45.72
N SER A 146 33.06 13.74 44.54
CA SER A 146 34.50 13.57 44.25
C SER A 146 35.32 14.82 44.55
N ASN A 147 34.67 15.97 44.85
CA ASN A 147 35.36 17.26 44.98
C ASN A 147 35.44 17.80 46.42
N ASP A 148 34.94 17.07 47.41
CA ASP A 148 35.00 17.43 48.85
C ASP A 148 36.00 16.53 49.62
N GLY A 149 37.20 16.34 49.06
CA GLY A 149 38.21 15.42 49.60
C GLY A 149 39.65 15.95 49.65
N GLU A 150 39.92 17.21 49.30
CA GLU A 150 41.28 17.76 49.44
C GLU A 150 41.27 19.24 49.87
N VAL A 151 40.73 19.49 51.07
CA VAL A 151 41.15 20.64 51.87
C VAL A 151 41.36 20.15 53.29
N MET A 152 42.61 19.87 53.68
CA MET A 152 43.18 20.33 54.97
C MET A 152 44.57 19.73 55.23
N LYS A 153 45.54 20.67 55.29
CA LYS A 153 46.78 20.72 56.10
C LYS A 153 47.96 19.85 55.72
#